data_AF-A0A962D8Q5-F1
#
_entry.id   AF-A0A962D8Q5-F1
#
_cell.length_a   1.000
_cell.length_b   1.000
_cell.length_c   1.000
_cell.angle_alpha   90.00
_cell.angle_beta   90.00
_cell.angle_gamma   90.00
#
_symmetry.space_group_name_H-M   'P 1'
#
loop_
_entity.id
_entity.type
_entity.pdbx_description
1 polymer ?
#
loop_
_entity_poly.entity_id
_entity_poly.type
_entity_poly.pdbx_seq_one_letter_code
_entity_poly.pdbx_strand_id
1 'polypeptide(L)'
;GVQAVLGGQVLGQRIHGRYPQLRLDANDDAQMDWSFARGQYIPTTATEQMAATLGRWFGLAAAELDQVFPNLGQFSGPLDFLPLT
;
A
#
# COMPACT_ATOMS: atom_id res chain seq x y z
N GLY A 1 -5.51 6.70 -0.53
CA GLY A 1 -4.83 7.99 -0.70
C GLY A 1 -3.33 7.81 -0.61
N VAL A 2 -2.53 8.84 -0.88
CA VAL A 2 -1.06 8.77 -0.72
C VAL A 2 -0.73 8.71 0.77
N GLN A 3 0.13 7.77 1.15
CA GLN A 3 0.54 7.53 2.53
C GLN A 3 2.05 7.63 2.62
N ALA A 4 2.54 8.19 3.73
CA ALA A 4 3.97 8.31 4.01
C ALA A 4 4.25 7.75 5.40
N VAL A 5 5.30 6.93 5.53
CA VAL A 5 5.78 6.40 6.80
C VAL A 5 7.21 6.88 7.00
N LEU A 6 7.46 7.45 8.16
CA LEU A 6 8.74 8.05 8.53
C LEU A 6 9.11 7.57 9.92
N GLY A 7 10.39 7.25 10.13
CA GLY A 7 10.89 6.80 11.44
C GLY A 7 12.23 6.08 11.31
N GLY A 8 12.97 5.98 12.42
CA GLY A 8 14.32 5.41 12.41
C GLY A 8 14.38 3.91 12.09
N GLN A 9 13.31 3.17 12.39
CA GLN A 9 13.19 1.73 12.10
C GLN A 9 12.46 1.45 10.77
N VAL A 10 12.02 2.48 10.07
CA VAL A 10 11.33 2.32 8.78
C VAL A 10 12.38 1.97 7.73
N LEU A 11 12.11 0.91 6.96
CA LEU A 11 12.85 0.58 5.75
C LEU A 11 12.52 1.60 4.64
N GLY A 12 13.02 2.81 4.82
CA GLY A 12 12.77 3.95 3.95
C GLY A 12 13.43 3.84 2.57
N GLN A 13 13.38 4.94 1.81
CA GLN A 13 13.88 5.01 0.42
C GLN A 13 13.20 4.02 -0.54
N ARG A 14 11.97 3.64 -0.21
CA ARG A 14 11.17 2.71 -0.99
C ARG A 14 9.84 3.35 -1.35
N ILE A 15 9.42 3.12 -2.58
CA ILE A 15 8.05 3.39 -3.03
C ILE A 15 7.36 2.03 -3.06
N HIS A 16 6.28 1.90 -2.30
CA HIS A 16 5.42 0.73 -2.36
C HIS A 16 4.32 0.97 -3.39
N GLY A 17 4.10 -0.02 -4.25
CA GLY A 17 3.22 0.11 -5.42
C GLY A 17 3.96 0.64 -6.64
N ARG A 18 3.18 1.14 -7.60
CA ARG A 18 3.69 1.67 -8.87
C ARG A 18 3.58 3.19 -8.88
N TYR A 19 4.67 3.85 -9.27
CA TYR A 19 4.63 5.28 -9.51
C TYR A 19 3.88 5.55 -10.82
N PRO A 20 2.84 6.42 -10.81
CA PRO A 20 2.02 6.65 -12.01
C PRO A 20 2.79 7.43 -13.07
N GLN A 21 2.40 7.26 -14.33
CA GLN A 21 2.81 8.16 -15.39
C GLN A 21 2.06 9.47 -15.20
N LEU A 22 2.79 10.58 -15.03
CA LEU A 22 2.22 11.90 -14.74
C LEU A 22 1.50 12.49 -15.96
N ARG A 23 0.36 11.91 -16.32
CA ARG A 23 -0.47 12.23 -17.48
C ARG A 23 -1.92 12.38 -17.02
N LEU A 24 -2.62 13.38 -17.54
CA LEU A 24 -4.04 13.61 -17.24
C LEU A 24 -4.93 12.70 -18.09
N ASP A 25 -6.05 12.27 -17.51
CA ASP A 25 -7.12 11.52 -18.19
C ASP A 25 -6.61 10.26 -18.92
N ALA A 26 -5.75 9.51 -18.24
CA ALA A 26 -5.10 8.32 -18.74
C ALA A 26 -5.61 7.09 -17.98
N ASN A 27 -6.11 6.10 -18.70
CA ASN A 27 -6.57 4.82 -18.14
C ASN A 27 -5.85 3.69 -18.87
N ASP A 28 -4.73 3.23 -18.31
CA ASP A 28 -3.98 2.09 -18.83
C ASP A 28 -4.14 0.91 -17.86
N ASP A 29 -5.11 0.04 -18.17
CA ASP A 29 -5.40 -1.15 -17.38
C ASP A 29 -4.23 -2.13 -17.35
N ALA A 30 -3.42 -2.21 -18.42
CA ALA A 30 -2.30 -3.14 -18.49
C ALA A 30 -1.17 -2.73 -17.53
N GLN A 31 -0.99 -1.44 -17.31
CA GLN A 31 -0.03 -0.89 -16.36
C GLN A 31 -0.62 -0.58 -14.97
N MET A 32 -1.94 -0.78 -14.79
CA MET A 32 -2.66 -0.39 -13.58
C MET A 32 -2.45 1.09 -13.25
N ASP A 33 -2.48 1.95 -14.27
CA ASP A 33 -2.27 3.38 -14.14
C ASP A 33 -3.56 4.12 -14.51
N TRP A 34 -4.20 4.69 -13.49
CA TRP A 34 -5.50 5.36 -13.61
C TRP A 34 -5.38 6.79 -13.12
N SER A 35 -5.53 7.72 -14.05
CA SER A 35 -5.49 9.16 -13.85
C SER A 35 -6.77 9.79 -14.40
N PHE A 36 -7.45 10.57 -13.58
CA PHE A 36 -8.66 11.28 -13.97
C PHE A 36 -8.35 12.70 -14.48
N ALA A 37 -9.31 13.31 -15.20
CA ALA A 37 -9.21 14.65 -15.80
C ALA A 37 -8.77 15.79 -14.85
N ARG A 38 -8.79 15.60 -13.52
CA ARG A 38 -8.37 16.58 -12.51
C ARG A 38 -7.03 16.25 -11.85
N GLY A 39 -6.26 15.32 -12.41
CA GLY A 39 -4.97 14.88 -11.86
C GLY A 39 -5.10 14.02 -10.61
N GLN A 40 -6.25 13.38 -10.43
CA GLN A 40 -6.46 12.40 -9.36
C GLN A 40 -5.94 11.05 -9.86
N TYR A 41 -5.22 10.33 -9.00
CA TYR A 41 -4.70 9.00 -9.30
C TYR A 41 -5.27 7.97 -8.34
N ILE A 42 -5.54 6.76 -8.85
CA ILE A 42 -5.87 5.61 -8.01
C ILE A 42 -4.56 4.91 -7.62
N PRO A 43 -4.22 4.82 -6.33
CA PRO A 43 -3.05 4.07 -5.90
C PRO A 43 -3.20 2.58 -6.21
N THR A 44 -2.13 1.95 -6.70
CA THR A 44 -2.08 0.48 -6.92
C THR A 44 -1.99 -0.31 -5.62
N THR A 45 -1.70 0.36 -4.50
CA THR A 45 -1.50 -0.26 -3.19
C THR A 45 -2.66 0.09 -2.27
N ALA A 46 -3.25 -0.92 -1.65
CA ALA A 46 -4.39 -0.74 -0.78
C ALA A 46 -3.97 -0.25 0.62
N THR A 47 -4.87 0.52 1.24
CA THR A 47 -4.69 1.00 2.62
C THR A 47 -4.48 -0.15 3.61
N GLU A 48 -5.19 -1.27 3.42
CA GLU A 48 -5.09 -2.44 4.31
C GLU A 48 -3.70 -3.09 4.25
N GLN A 49 -2.99 -3.07 3.12
CA GLN A 49 -1.62 -3.62 3.05
C GLN A 49 -0.64 -2.82 3.90
N MET A 50 -0.79 -1.48 3.90
CA MET A 50 0.02 -0.61 4.76
C MET A 50 -0.37 -0.80 6.24
N ALA A 51 -1.66 -0.82 6.56
CA ALA A 51 -2.15 -1.02 7.92
C ALA A 51 -1.78 -2.40 8.49
N ALA A 52 -1.81 -3.45 7.68
CA ALA A 52 -1.42 -4.80 8.09
C ALA A 52 0.07 -4.89 8.47
N THR A 53 0.93 -4.09 7.84
CA THR A 53 2.35 -4.00 8.22
C THR A 53 2.50 -3.40 9.62
N LEU A 54 1.71 -2.38 9.95
CA LEU A 54 1.66 -1.80 11.29
C LEU A 54 1.06 -2.79 12.31
N GLY A 55 0.01 -3.52 11.93
CA GLY A 55 -0.59 -4.56 12.75
C GLY A 55 0.42 -5.65 13.13
N ARG A 56 1.21 -6.13 12.16
CA ARG A 56 2.32 -7.06 12.43
C ARG A 56 3.34 -6.49 13.38
N TRP A 57 3.72 -5.23 13.20
CA TRP A 57 4.67 -4.57 14.08
C TRP A 57 4.14 -4.40 15.52
N PHE A 58 2.83 -4.22 15.68
CA PHE A 58 2.17 -4.24 16.99
C PHE A 58 2.03 -5.64 17.60
N GLY A 59 2.44 -6.69 16.89
CA GLY A 59 2.47 -8.06 17.38
C GLY A 59 1.25 -8.91 16.99
N LEU A 60 0.41 -8.46 16.07
CA LEU A 60 -0.71 -9.29 15.57
C LEU A 60 -0.17 -10.49 14.79
N ALA A 61 -0.73 -11.66 15.06
CA ALA A 61 -0.54 -12.87 14.27
C ALA A 61 -1.27 -12.77 12.92
N ALA A 62 -0.84 -13.58 11.94
CA ALA A 62 -1.43 -13.56 10.59
C ALA A 62 -2.96 -13.77 10.60
N ALA A 63 -3.46 -14.70 11.41
CA ALA A 63 -4.90 -14.95 11.53
C ALA A 63 -5.68 -13.76 12.12
N GLU A 64 -5.06 -12.94 12.97
CA GLU A 64 -5.68 -11.75 13.55
C GLU A 64 -5.71 -10.60 12.53
N LEU A 65 -4.70 -10.51 11.66
CA LEU A 65 -4.69 -9.55 10.56
C LEU A 65 -5.85 -9.80 9.60
N ASP A 66 -6.16 -11.06 9.28
CA ASP A 66 -7.29 -11.38 8.39
C ASP A 66 -8.65 -11.03 9.02
N GLN A 67 -8.74 -11.03 10.36
CA GLN A 67 -9.95 -10.59 11.07
C GLN A 67 -10.10 -9.06 11.08
N VAL A 68 -9.00 -8.33 11.25
CA VAL A 68 -8.99 -6.86 11.31
C VAL A 68 -9.05 -6.23 9.90
N PHE A 69 -8.42 -6.88 8.93
CA PHE A 69 -8.29 -6.43 7.53
C PHE A 69 -8.89 -7.49 6.59
N PRO A 70 -10.22 -7.58 6.49
CA PRO A 70 -10.89 -8.65 5.75
C PRO A 70 -10.63 -8.63 4.24
N ASN A 71 -10.23 -7.48 3.67
CA ASN A 71 -9.88 -7.39 2.26
C ASN A 71 -8.40 -7.63 1.99
N LEU A 72 -7.57 -7.85 3.02
CA LEU A 72 -6.12 -8.04 2.87
C LEU A 72 -5.79 -9.21 1.93
N GLY A 73 -6.58 -10.28 1.99
CA GLY A 73 -6.46 -11.45 1.11
C GLY A 73 -6.77 -11.19 -0.37
N GLN A 74 -7.36 -10.04 -0.72
CA GLN A 74 -7.53 -9.61 -2.12
C GLN A 74 -6.26 -8.98 -2.70
N PHE A 75 -5.22 -8.79 -1.88
CA PHE A 75 -3.96 -8.15 -2.25
C PHE A 75 -2.76 -9.03 -1.91
N SER A 76 -1.54 -8.54 -2.21
CA SER A 76 -0.29 -9.26 -1.94
C SER A 76 0.12 -9.28 -0.46
N GLY A 77 -0.79 -8.98 0.47
CA GLY A 77 -0.52 -8.94 1.91
C GLY A 77 0.23 -7.69 2.39
N PRO A 78 0.81 -7.73 3.61
CA PRO A 78 1.60 -6.65 4.21
C PRO A 78 2.77 -6.20 3.34
N LEU A 79 3.17 -4.94 3.46
CA LEU A 79 4.23 -4.30 2.67
C LEU A 79 5.63 -4.39 3.30
N ASP A 80 5.72 -4.87 4.54
CA ASP A 80 6.97 -5.17 5.26
C ASP A 80 7.99 -4.00 5.27
N PHE A 81 7.50 -2.75 5.38
CA PHE A 81 8.34 -1.55 5.54
C PHE A 81 8.88 -1.37 6.97
N LEU A 82 8.51 -2.25 7.91
CA LEU A 82 9.07 -2.33 9.25
C LEU A 82 9.74 -3.69 9.43
N PRO A 83 10.88 -3.78 10.15
CA PRO A 83 11.51 -5.05 10.46
C PRO A 83 10.57 -5.89 11.33
N LEU A 84 10.49 -7.18 11.01
CA LEU A 84 9.85 -8.17 11.87
C LEU A 84 10.81 -8.42 13.05
N THR A 85 10.33 -8.20 14.27
CA THR A 85 11.01 -8.59 15.51
C THR A 85 10.79 -10.06 15.80
#